data_AF-A0A0F2JH34-F1
#
_entry.id   AF-A0A0F2JH34-F1
#
_cell.length_a   1.000
_cell.length_b   1.000
_cell.length_c   1.000
_cell.angle_alpha   90.00
_cell.angle_beta   90.00
_cell.angle_gamma   90.00
#
_symmetry.space_group_name_H-M   'P 1'
#
loop_
_entity.id
_entity.type
_entity.pdbx_description
1 polymer ?
#
loop_
_entity_poly.entity_id
_entity_poly.type
_entity_poly.pdbx_seq_one_letter_code
_entity_poly.pdbx_strand_id
1 'polypeptide(L)'
;MFKKLQFLLIITLCLSLTVTGCGLQDLLGKNKSKTSTKKAENQTVIAVSLKEDDPNKLLISKGIEDLAKKENAKVIYMDEKSGTKSPLQGAKVLIYQGGDSSVLQESQTEKIPILALSQLPSGVKPEGIIIPDQEKTGEIMAQTLVTKVTEGQVVILQGDPSESGSQERLAGNKAVLSKYPKISVHTIASTPGSESATRTGLVDFLQKNPDKVQGILAHTEKLAAQANEVLKQAQLDKKISLVGGQASLTSLERMSSGSQMGDIDTSPYLQGANAYQWAQKIIKKEPIEVNNSITGEQGEIPAKIIPVKAVTPDNIAIIQKSYTQTMKSAEQDKKQKESAGASQSKDKGTDKGTDKGTDKGTEAKDQGTAKQAQGSSEDKKASSTIPAGADKVTERVKTETTREYLDTQGKVIGTEKAVNEQVKTVPSDMIKQQMEQSKDKTSDQGGETKDKAKDKAKDQKE
;
A
#
# COMPACT_ATOMS: atom_id res chain seq x y z
N MET A 1 93.72 1.86 -10.06
CA MET A 1 93.34 1.75 -11.48
C MET A 1 92.27 2.81 -11.76
N PHE A 2 92.50 3.61 -12.80
CA PHE A 2 91.61 4.54 -13.52
C PHE A 2 90.40 5.13 -12.75
N LYS A 3 90.41 6.40 -12.31
CA LYS A 3 90.35 7.69 -13.05
C LYS A 3 88.91 8.26 -13.04
N LYS A 4 88.83 9.53 -12.58
CA LYS A 4 87.83 10.57 -12.85
C LYS A 4 86.51 10.44 -12.04
N LEU A 5 85.89 11.48 -11.49
CA LEU A 5 86.00 12.94 -11.62
C LEU A 5 85.29 13.51 -10.35
N GLN A 6 85.90 14.36 -9.52
CA GLN A 6 85.71 15.83 -9.48
C GLN A 6 84.24 16.28 -9.55
N PHE A 7 83.70 17.21 -8.78
CA PHE A 7 84.16 18.19 -7.78
C PHE A 7 82.84 18.79 -7.23
N LEU A 8 82.64 18.96 -5.91
CA LEU A 8 82.82 20.24 -5.20
C LEU A 8 81.77 21.30 -5.64
N LEU A 9 80.75 21.66 -4.82
CA LEU A 9 80.76 22.54 -3.63
C LEU A 9 79.87 23.78 -3.94
N ILE A 10 79.43 24.46 -2.86
CA ILE A 10 79.19 25.92 -2.77
C ILE A 10 77.84 26.45 -3.31
N ILE A 11 77.06 27.33 -2.65
CA ILE A 11 77.09 28.01 -1.33
C ILE A 11 75.85 28.96 -1.26
N THR A 12 75.45 29.40 -0.06
CA THR A 12 74.72 30.67 0.27
C THR A 12 73.27 30.91 -0.24
N LEU A 13 72.30 31.18 0.64
CA LEU A 13 71.97 32.45 1.36
C LEU A 13 71.08 33.40 0.53
N CYS A 14 69.86 33.63 1.02
CA CYS A 14 69.11 34.91 1.11
C CYS A 14 67.59 34.62 1.11
N LEU A 15 66.85 34.87 2.21
CA LEU A 15 66.34 36.17 2.69
C LEU A 15 65.09 36.65 1.91
N SER A 16 63.90 36.44 2.47
CA SER A 16 62.90 37.51 2.60
C SER A 16 61.83 37.19 3.67
N LEU A 17 61.73 38.11 4.61
CA LEU A 17 60.65 38.26 5.59
C LEU A 17 59.47 38.97 4.94
N THR A 18 58.25 38.51 5.23
CA THR A 18 57.11 39.42 5.50
C THR A 18 56.28 38.84 6.65
N VAL A 19 56.43 39.44 7.83
CA VAL A 19 55.47 39.34 8.93
C VAL A 19 54.47 40.49 8.75
N THR A 20 53.21 40.17 8.57
CA THR A 20 52.09 41.05 8.90
C THR A 20 51.09 40.26 9.73
N GLY A 21 51.18 40.43 11.04
CA GLY A 21 50.13 40.02 11.96
C GLY A 21 48.94 40.97 11.87
N CYS A 22 47.74 40.42 11.83
CA CYS A 22 46.53 40.93 12.47
C CYS A 22 45.42 39.88 12.31
N GLY A 23 45.08 39.20 13.40
CA GLY A 23 43.98 38.24 13.46
C GLY A 23 43.48 37.98 14.87
N LEU A 24 43.75 38.90 15.82
CA LEU A 24 43.17 38.90 17.17
C LEU A 24 41.70 39.37 17.17
N GLN A 25 41.10 39.55 15.99
CA GLN A 25 39.72 39.99 15.80
C GLN A 25 38.71 38.83 15.80
N ASP A 26 39.15 37.57 15.71
CA ASP A 26 38.26 36.39 15.74
C ASP A 26 37.96 35.89 17.17
N LEU A 27 38.67 36.41 18.19
CA LEU A 27 38.50 35.96 19.59
C LEU A 27 37.66 36.92 20.45
N LEU A 28 37.27 38.10 19.96
CA LEU A 28 36.48 39.08 20.70
C LEU A 28 35.35 39.62 19.82
N GLY A 29 34.15 39.10 20.07
CA GLY A 29 32.99 39.26 19.19
C GLY A 29 32.55 40.70 18.91
N LYS A 30 31.97 40.90 17.72
CA LYS A 30 30.88 41.84 17.50
C LYS A 30 30.07 41.50 16.25
N ASN A 31 28.76 41.40 16.46
CA ASN A 31 27.68 41.31 15.49
C ASN A 31 27.93 42.03 14.16
N LYS A 32 27.88 41.28 13.06
CA LYS A 32 27.22 41.73 11.83
C LYS A 32 26.45 40.56 11.21
N SER A 33 25.13 40.72 11.21
CA SER A 33 24.17 40.05 10.34
C SER A 33 24.71 39.93 8.91
N LYS A 34 25.23 38.75 8.58
CA LYS A 34 25.22 38.21 7.22
C LYS A 34 24.45 36.91 7.31
N THR A 35 23.18 36.98 6.95
CA THR A 35 22.35 35.84 6.59
C THR A 35 23.15 35.01 5.59
N SER A 36 23.76 33.94 6.07
CA SER A 36 24.28 32.88 5.21
C SER A 36 23.06 32.26 4.55
N THR A 37 22.72 32.74 3.36
CA THR A 37 21.81 32.06 2.45
C THR A 37 22.45 30.69 2.20
N LYS A 38 22.04 29.67 2.97
CA LYS A 38 22.30 28.28 2.61
C LYS A 38 21.70 28.11 1.22
N LYS A 39 22.60 27.96 0.25
CA LYS A 39 22.32 27.58 -1.13
C LYS A 39 21.30 26.43 -1.07
N ALA A 40 20.12 26.61 -1.66
CA ALA A 40 19.15 25.55 -1.82
C ALA A 40 19.82 24.46 -2.70
N GLU A 41 20.39 23.44 -2.07
CA GLU A 41 20.91 22.27 -2.74
C GLU A 41 19.79 21.58 -3.51
N ASN A 42 20.13 21.04 -4.69
CA ASN A 42 19.27 20.26 -5.60
C ASN A 42 18.32 19.33 -4.85
N GLN A 43 17.12 19.80 -4.55
CA GLN A 43 16.10 18.95 -3.93
C GLN A 43 15.66 17.93 -4.98
N THR A 44 15.86 16.65 -4.69
CA THR A 44 15.44 15.56 -5.58
C THR A 44 13.92 15.63 -5.77
N VAL A 45 13.49 15.62 -7.04
CA VAL A 45 12.07 15.68 -7.43
C VAL A 45 11.61 14.29 -7.87
N ILE A 46 10.57 13.79 -7.21
CA ILE A 46 9.86 12.55 -7.56
C ILE A 46 8.48 12.94 -8.09
N ALA A 47 8.17 12.52 -9.31
CA ALA A 47 6.82 12.67 -9.87
C ALA A 47 5.97 11.44 -9.51
N VAL A 48 4.68 11.65 -9.25
CA VAL A 48 3.74 10.59 -8.88
C VAL A 48 2.44 10.76 -9.66
N SER A 49 2.04 9.74 -10.40
CA SER A 49 0.75 9.68 -11.11
C SER A 49 -0.04 8.50 -10.56
N LEU A 50 -1.16 8.80 -9.89
CA LEU A 50 -2.05 7.82 -9.29
C LEU A 50 -3.38 7.77 -10.05
N LYS A 51 -4.00 6.59 -10.09
CA LYS A 51 -5.31 6.39 -10.70
C LYS A 51 -6.38 7.13 -9.88
N GLU A 52 -7.15 8.01 -10.52
CA GLU A 52 -8.07 8.94 -9.82
C GLU A 52 -9.21 8.22 -9.11
N ASP A 53 -9.74 7.14 -9.71
CA ASP A 53 -10.83 6.35 -9.15
C ASP A 53 -10.36 5.26 -8.16
N ASP A 54 -9.07 5.23 -7.78
CA ASP A 54 -8.62 4.35 -6.70
C ASP A 54 -9.10 4.87 -5.33
N PRO A 55 -9.95 4.13 -4.60
CA PRO A 55 -10.46 4.55 -3.29
C PRO A 55 -9.36 4.71 -2.23
N ASN A 56 -8.15 4.18 -2.46
CA ASN A 56 -7.02 4.22 -1.55
C ASN A 56 -5.91 5.20 -1.99
N LYS A 57 -6.14 6.03 -3.02
CA LYS A 57 -5.18 7.04 -3.52
C LYS A 57 -4.53 7.84 -2.38
N LEU A 58 -5.32 8.35 -1.44
CA LEU A 58 -4.80 9.15 -0.32
C LEU A 58 -3.94 8.35 0.68
N LEU A 59 -4.24 7.07 0.91
CA LEU A 59 -3.42 6.21 1.76
C LEU A 59 -2.07 5.92 1.11
N ILE A 60 -2.06 5.69 -0.20
CA ILE A 60 -0.85 5.53 -1.01
C ILE A 60 -0.01 6.81 -0.94
N SER A 61 -0.62 7.97 -1.24
CA SER A 61 0.05 9.27 -1.18
C SER A 61 0.67 9.51 0.20
N LYS A 62 -0.04 9.17 1.27
CA LYS A 62 0.45 9.35 2.64
C LYS A 62 1.70 8.51 2.93
N GLY A 63 1.75 7.27 2.44
CA GLY A 63 2.96 6.42 2.55
C GLY A 63 4.17 7.03 1.84
N ILE A 64 3.96 7.62 0.66
CA ILE A 64 5.00 8.33 -0.10
C ILE A 64 5.46 9.59 0.67
N GLU A 65 4.50 10.41 1.10
CA GLU A 65 4.78 11.70 1.72
C GLU A 65 5.47 11.60 3.08
N ASP A 66 5.13 10.61 3.89
CA ASP A 66 5.75 10.42 5.21
C ASP A 66 7.24 10.12 5.10
N LEU A 67 7.66 9.37 4.09
CA LEU A 67 9.08 9.12 3.84
C LEU A 67 9.75 10.31 3.16
N ALA A 68 9.08 10.93 2.19
CA ALA A 68 9.60 12.12 1.52
C ALA A 68 9.91 13.28 2.49
N LYS A 69 9.04 13.51 3.49
CA LYS A 69 9.26 14.53 4.53
C LYS A 69 10.48 14.24 5.39
N LYS A 70 10.71 12.96 5.75
CA LYS A 70 11.86 12.55 6.57
C LYS A 70 13.18 12.78 5.84
N GLU A 71 13.17 12.65 4.51
CA GLU A 71 14.36 12.77 3.66
C GLU A 71 14.45 14.11 2.93
N ASN A 72 13.57 15.07 3.24
CA ASN A 72 13.49 16.39 2.62
C ASN A 72 13.38 16.35 1.07
N ALA A 73 12.76 15.31 0.51
CA ALA A 73 12.55 15.16 -0.93
C ALA A 73 11.29 15.91 -1.40
N LYS A 74 11.32 16.43 -2.63
CA LYS A 74 10.15 17.06 -3.25
C LYS A 74 9.35 16.01 -4.00
N VAL A 75 8.06 15.91 -3.70
CA VAL A 75 7.12 15.05 -4.41
C VAL A 75 6.12 15.93 -5.15
N ILE A 76 5.89 15.64 -6.43
CA ILE A 76 4.92 16.34 -7.26
C ILE A 76 3.89 15.32 -7.74
N TYR A 77 2.62 15.55 -7.40
CA TYR A 77 1.51 14.71 -7.85
C TYR A 77 0.94 15.25 -9.15
N MET A 78 0.71 14.34 -10.09
CA MET A 78 0.11 14.61 -11.38
C MET A 78 -1.41 14.50 -11.22
N ASP A 79 -2.02 15.56 -10.70
CA ASP A 79 -3.47 15.70 -10.65
C ASP A 79 -3.93 16.17 -12.05
N GLU A 80 -4.94 15.54 -12.63
CA GLU A 80 -5.27 15.64 -14.07
C GLU A 80 -5.34 17.08 -14.65
N LYS A 81 -4.81 17.22 -15.87
CA LYS A 81 -4.69 18.43 -16.70
C LYS A 81 -3.85 19.57 -16.10
N SER A 82 -2.53 19.34 -16.00
CA SER A 82 -1.57 20.45 -15.94
C SER A 82 -1.61 21.23 -17.26
N GLY A 83 -1.66 22.57 -17.16
CA GLY A 83 -1.58 23.49 -18.30
C GLY A 83 -0.21 23.46 -19.02
N THR A 84 0.12 24.57 -19.68
CA THR A 84 1.18 24.70 -20.71
C THR A 84 2.65 24.40 -20.33
N LYS A 85 2.95 23.85 -19.14
CA LYS A 85 4.29 23.40 -18.73
C LYS A 85 4.33 21.89 -18.48
N SER A 86 5.43 21.26 -18.90
CA SER A 86 5.73 19.84 -18.71
C SER A 86 5.53 19.43 -17.23
N PRO A 87 4.60 18.52 -16.92
CA PRO A 87 4.35 18.03 -15.56
C PRO A 87 5.56 17.29 -14.95
N LEU A 88 6.50 16.79 -15.77
CA LEU A 88 7.68 16.06 -15.30
C LEU A 88 8.94 16.92 -15.13
N GLN A 89 8.86 18.24 -15.35
CA GLN A 89 10.04 19.11 -15.34
C GLN A 89 10.90 18.94 -14.07
N GLY A 90 12.11 18.42 -14.25
CA GLY A 90 13.10 18.21 -13.19
C GLY A 90 12.93 16.94 -12.37
N ALA A 91 11.91 16.13 -12.65
CA ALA A 91 11.71 14.83 -12.02
C ALA A 91 12.87 13.87 -12.37
N LYS A 92 13.25 13.05 -11.38
CA LYS A 92 14.31 12.05 -11.53
C LYS A 92 13.78 10.63 -11.69
N VAL A 93 12.51 10.43 -11.34
CA VAL A 93 11.77 9.17 -11.46
C VAL A 93 10.28 9.49 -11.42
N LEU A 94 9.49 8.69 -12.14
CA LEU A 94 8.04 8.72 -12.13
C LEU A 94 7.51 7.46 -11.43
N ILE A 95 6.80 7.62 -10.31
CA ILE A 95 5.97 6.56 -9.73
C ILE A 95 4.63 6.58 -10.47
N TYR A 96 4.30 5.48 -11.15
CA TYR A 96 3.15 5.42 -12.05
C TYR A 96 2.22 4.26 -11.67
N GLN A 97 1.00 4.59 -11.24
CA GLN A 97 -0.08 3.62 -11.07
C GLN A 97 -1.07 3.66 -12.24
N GLY A 98 -1.23 4.83 -12.85
CA GLY A 98 -2.26 5.13 -13.84
C GLY A 98 -2.58 6.63 -13.81
N GLY A 99 -3.46 7.08 -14.70
CA GLY A 99 -3.78 8.49 -14.89
C GLY A 99 -3.57 8.92 -16.34
N ASP A 100 -3.26 10.19 -16.56
CA ASP A 100 -3.05 10.74 -17.90
C ASP A 100 -1.90 10.03 -18.65
N SER A 101 -2.24 9.36 -19.75
CA SER A 101 -1.28 8.65 -20.60
C SER A 101 -0.19 9.55 -21.19
N SER A 102 -0.41 10.86 -21.30
CA SER A 102 0.60 11.81 -21.78
C SER A 102 1.79 11.91 -20.83
N VAL A 103 1.58 11.72 -19.51
CA VAL A 103 2.67 11.69 -18.51
C VAL A 103 3.62 10.53 -18.78
N LEU A 104 3.07 9.37 -19.18
CA LEU A 104 3.88 8.20 -19.51
C LEU A 104 4.71 8.44 -20.79
N GLN A 105 4.11 9.05 -21.82
CA GLN A 105 4.79 9.40 -23.08
C GLN A 105 5.90 10.44 -22.86
N GLU A 106 5.64 11.44 -22.03
CA GLU A 106 6.62 12.46 -21.65
C GLU A 106 7.80 11.83 -20.89
N SER A 107 7.51 10.94 -19.93
CA SER A 107 8.55 10.21 -19.19
C SER A 107 9.47 9.42 -20.13
N GLN A 108 8.92 8.76 -21.15
CA GLN A 108 9.73 8.07 -22.15
C GLN A 108 10.57 9.02 -23.01
N THR A 109 9.97 10.14 -23.44
CA THR A 109 10.64 11.16 -24.28
C THR A 109 11.82 11.79 -23.52
N GLU A 110 11.62 12.11 -22.25
CA GLU A 110 12.63 12.71 -21.37
C GLU A 110 13.59 11.67 -20.75
N LYS A 111 13.35 10.37 -20.99
CA LYS A 111 14.11 9.24 -20.44
C LYS A 111 14.14 9.25 -18.90
N ILE A 112 13.01 9.64 -18.30
CA ILE A 112 12.79 9.55 -16.86
C ILE A 112 12.40 8.10 -16.55
N PRO A 113 13.10 7.42 -15.62
CA PRO A 113 12.78 6.05 -15.26
C PRO A 113 11.41 5.95 -14.60
N ILE A 114 10.70 4.85 -14.87
CA ILE A 114 9.34 4.61 -14.38
C ILE A 114 9.38 3.49 -13.35
N LEU A 115 8.80 3.74 -12.18
CA LEU A 115 8.48 2.74 -11.19
C LEU A 115 6.98 2.48 -11.23
N ALA A 116 6.58 1.28 -11.64
CA ALA A 116 5.17 0.91 -11.66
C ALA A 116 4.64 0.69 -10.23
N LEU A 117 3.37 1.01 -10.02
CA LEU A 117 2.67 0.82 -8.76
C LEU A 117 1.33 0.17 -9.03
N SER A 118 1.09 -1.00 -8.43
CA SER A 118 -0.11 -1.83 -8.53
C SER A 118 -0.45 -2.38 -9.91
N GLN A 119 -0.06 -1.69 -10.98
CA GLN A 119 -0.39 -1.99 -12.37
C GLN A 119 0.82 -1.73 -13.27
N LEU A 120 1.10 -2.64 -14.20
CA LEU A 120 2.07 -2.38 -15.27
C LEU A 120 1.48 -1.42 -16.32
N PRO A 121 2.23 -0.39 -16.73
CA PRO A 121 1.87 0.42 -17.88
C PRO A 121 2.03 -0.37 -19.19
N SER A 122 1.09 -0.22 -20.13
CA SER A 122 1.19 -0.82 -21.46
C SER A 122 2.29 -0.16 -22.30
N GLY A 123 2.99 -0.95 -23.12
CA GLY A 123 3.98 -0.44 -24.07
C GLY A 123 5.25 0.16 -23.47
N VAL A 124 5.44 0.09 -22.15
CA VAL A 124 6.61 0.65 -21.46
C VAL A 124 7.19 -0.35 -20.48
N LYS A 125 8.53 -0.46 -20.44
CA LYS A 125 9.24 -1.27 -19.46
C LYS A 125 9.59 -0.42 -18.23
N PRO A 126 8.95 -0.62 -17.06
CA PRO A 126 9.36 0.04 -15.84
C PRO A 126 10.64 -0.60 -15.26
N GLU A 127 11.36 0.15 -14.42
CA GLU A 127 12.53 -0.32 -13.65
C GLU A 127 12.14 -1.38 -12.60
N GLY A 128 10.88 -1.39 -12.19
CA GLY A 128 10.30 -2.35 -11.27
C GLY A 128 8.83 -2.06 -11.02
N ILE A 129 8.20 -2.89 -10.20
CA ILE A 129 6.82 -2.71 -9.76
C ILE A 129 6.67 -2.97 -8.26
N ILE A 130 5.86 -2.16 -7.58
CA ILE A 130 5.32 -2.48 -6.26
C ILE A 130 3.89 -2.98 -6.44
N ILE A 131 3.57 -4.20 -6.03
CA ILE A 131 2.24 -4.79 -6.27
C ILE A 131 1.82 -5.65 -5.07
N PRO A 132 0.53 -5.68 -4.68
CA PRO A 132 0.03 -6.63 -3.69
C PRO A 132 0.26 -8.09 -4.11
N ASP A 133 0.21 -9.01 -3.16
CA ASP A 133 0.16 -10.44 -3.46
C ASP A 133 -1.23 -10.82 -3.98
N GLN A 134 -1.33 -11.01 -5.29
CA GLN A 134 -2.60 -11.13 -6.00
C GLN A 134 -3.22 -12.52 -5.88
N GLU A 135 -2.41 -13.57 -6.00
CA GLU A 135 -2.85 -14.93 -5.75
C GLU A 135 -3.31 -15.08 -4.30
N LYS A 136 -2.51 -14.59 -3.34
CA LYS A 136 -2.88 -14.62 -1.92
C LYS A 136 -4.15 -13.82 -1.63
N THR A 137 -4.33 -12.68 -2.30
CA THR A 137 -5.59 -11.91 -2.22
C THR A 137 -6.78 -12.80 -2.59
N GLY A 138 -6.70 -13.49 -3.73
CA GLY A 138 -7.78 -14.38 -4.17
C GLY A 138 -8.02 -15.56 -3.24
N GLU A 139 -6.95 -16.16 -2.73
CA GLU A 139 -7.06 -17.24 -1.74
C GLU A 139 -7.78 -16.78 -0.48
N ILE A 140 -7.39 -15.63 0.09
CA ILE A 140 -7.97 -15.11 1.33
C ILE A 140 -9.43 -14.70 1.11
N MET A 141 -9.77 -14.12 -0.05
CA MET A 141 -11.16 -13.81 -0.41
C MET A 141 -12.03 -15.07 -0.36
N ALA A 142 -11.62 -16.12 -1.05
CA ALA A 142 -12.36 -17.38 -1.08
C ALA A 142 -12.37 -18.07 0.29
N GLN A 143 -11.25 -18.06 1.04
CA GLN A 143 -11.16 -18.59 2.40
C GLN A 143 -12.15 -17.88 3.33
N THR A 144 -12.29 -16.56 3.21
CA THR A 144 -13.23 -15.77 3.98
C THR A 144 -14.67 -16.16 3.66
N LEU A 145 -15.01 -16.34 2.39
CA LEU A 145 -16.36 -16.71 1.96
C LEU A 145 -16.77 -18.11 2.46
N VAL A 146 -15.87 -19.10 2.34
CA VAL A 146 -16.20 -20.50 2.68
C VAL A 146 -16.36 -20.76 4.18
N THR A 147 -16.05 -19.76 5.03
CA THR A 147 -16.44 -19.79 6.46
C THR A 147 -17.96 -19.79 6.66
N LYS A 148 -18.74 -19.30 5.68
CA LYS A 148 -20.21 -19.30 5.72
C LYS A 148 -20.87 -20.00 4.55
N VAL A 149 -20.18 -20.12 3.41
CA VAL A 149 -20.73 -20.72 2.19
C VAL A 149 -19.97 -21.99 1.83
N THR A 150 -20.56 -23.15 2.12
CA THR A 150 -19.93 -24.47 1.83
C THR A 150 -20.61 -25.23 0.69
N GLU A 151 -21.73 -24.72 0.17
CA GLU A 151 -22.49 -25.30 -0.95
C GLU A 151 -23.26 -24.21 -1.71
N GLY A 152 -23.68 -24.52 -2.94
CA GLY A 152 -24.44 -23.62 -3.81
C GLY A 152 -23.58 -22.94 -4.89
N GLN A 153 -24.08 -21.86 -5.48
CA GLN A 153 -23.36 -21.12 -6.51
C GLN A 153 -22.60 -19.94 -5.92
N VAL A 154 -21.36 -19.76 -6.35
CA VAL A 154 -20.52 -18.59 -6.06
C VAL A 154 -20.26 -17.82 -7.35
N VAL A 155 -20.56 -16.52 -7.34
CA VAL A 155 -20.23 -15.62 -8.45
C VAL A 155 -18.93 -14.89 -8.14
N ILE A 156 -17.97 -14.93 -9.07
CA ILE A 156 -16.76 -14.11 -9.02
C ILE A 156 -16.96 -12.94 -9.98
N LEU A 157 -17.01 -11.73 -9.45
CA LEU A 157 -16.92 -10.50 -10.23
C LEU A 157 -15.44 -10.18 -10.41
N GLN A 158 -14.90 -10.62 -11.53
CA GLN A 158 -13.49 -10.41 -11.87
C GLN A 158 -13.31 -8.96 -12.34
N GLY A 159 -12.22 -8.32 -11.89
CA GLY A 159 -11.75 -7.05 -12.46
C GLY A 159 -11.37 -7.20 -13.93
N ASP A 160 -10.77 -6.17 -14.52
CA ASP A 160 -10.29 -6.27 -15.91
C ASP A 160 -9.29 -7.43 -16.03
N PRO A 161 -9.54 -8.43 -16.90
CA PRO A 161 -8.62 -9.55 -17.13
C PRO A 161 -7.23 -9.14 -17.63
N SER A 162 -7.09 -7.93 -18.18
CA SER A 162 -5.82 -7.37 -18.66
C SER A 162 -5.02 -6.63 -17.58
N GLU A 163 -5.64 -6.34 -16.43
CA GLU A 163 -4.92 -5.74 -15.29
C GLU A 163 -3.90 -6.73 -14.69
N SER A 164 -2.75 -6.20 -14.29
CA SER A 164 -1.66 -6.95 -13.66
C SER A 164 -2.16 -7.65 -12.41
N GLY A 165 -1.99 -8.97 -12.31
CA GLY A 165 -2.46 -9.73 -11.15
C GLY A 165 -3.91 -10.21 -11.21
N SER A 166 -4.69 -9.81 -12.22
CA SER A 166 -6.11 -10.15 -12.29
C SER A 166 -6.34 -11.66 -12.41
N GLN A 167 -5.51 -12.34 -13.20
CA GLN A 167 -5.58 -13.79 -13.41
C GLN A 167 -5.09 -14.56 -12.18
N GLU A 168 -4.01 -14.10 -11.55
CA GLU A 168 -3.45 -14.66 -10.32
C GLU A 168 -4.48 -14.60 -9.20
N ARG A 169 -5.17 -13.46 -9.06
CA ARG A 169 -6.27 -13.32 -8.11
C ARG A 169 -7.39 -14.31 -8.41
N LEU A 170 -7.83 -14.42 -9.66
CA LEU A 170 -8.85 -15.39 -10.05
C LEU A 170 -8.41 -16.84 -9.77
N ALA A 171 -7.14 -17.16 -10.03
CA ALA A 171 -6.56 -18.48 -9.75
C ALA A 171 -6.59 -18.79 -8.25
N GLY A 172 -6.19 -17.85 -7.39
CA GLY A 172 -6.27 -17.99 -5.93
C GLY A 172 -7.70 -18.23 -5.43
N ASN A 173 -8.69 -17.52 -5.99
CA ASN A 173 -10.11 -17.78 -5.69
C ASN A 173 -10.48 -19.23 -6.03
N LYS A 174 -10.20 -19.65 -7.27
CA LYS A 174 -10.54 -20.99 -7.78
C LYS A 174 -9.81 -22.10 -7.04
N ALA A 175 -8.56 -21.90 -6.65
CA ALA A 175 -7.74 -22.87 -5.93
C ALA A 175 -8.31 -23.22 -4.54
N VAL A 176 -8.95 -22.26 -3.88
CA VAL A 176 -9.66 -22.51 -2.61
C VAL A 176 -11.03 -23.12 -2.86
N LEU A 177 -11.82 -22.55 -3.78
CA LEU A 177 -13.20 -23.00 -4.03
C LEU A 177 -13.26 -24.44 -4.58
N SER A 178 -12.26 -24.89 -5.33
CA SER A 178 -12.19 -26.26 -5.87
C SER A 178 -12.15 -27.35 -4.79
N LYS A 179 -11.77 -27.00 -3.55
CA LYS A 179 -11.76 -27.91 -2.39
C LYS A 179 -13.17 -28.17 -1.82
N TYR A 180 -14.18 -27.45 -2.32
CA TYR A 180 -15.57 -27.54 -1.88
C TYR A 180 -16.45 -28.08 -3.01
N PRO A 181 -16.63 -29.40 -3.15
CA PRO A 181 -17.25 -30.03 -4.33
C PRO A 181 -18.74 -29.69 -4.50
N LYS A 182 -19.39 -29.17 -3.46
CA LYS A 182 -20.77 -28.68 -3.51
C LYS A 182 -20.90 -27.22 -3.95
N ILE A 183 -19.78 -26.54 -4.19
CA ILE A 183 -19.75 -25.19 -4.72
C ILE A 183 -19.52 -25.27 -6.23
N SER A 184 -20.39 -24.61 -6.99
CA SER A 184 -20.17 -24.31 -8.40
C SER A 184 -19.82 -22.83 -8.59
N VAL A 185 -18.87 -22.53 -9.45
CA VAL A 185 -18.34 -21.18 -9.65
C VAL A 185 -18.78 -20.61 -10.99
N HIS A 186 -19.27 -19.38 -11.01
CA HIS A 186 -19.51 -18.59 -12.22
C HIS A 186 -18.67 -17.32 -12.17
N THR A 187 -17.99 -16.99 -13.27
CA THR A 187 -17.16 -15.77 -13.34
C THR A 187 -17.78 -14.78 -14.32
N ILE A 188 -17.94 -13.54 -13.87
CA ILE A 188 -18.36 -12.40 -14.69
C ILE A 188 -17.17 -11.43 -14.71
N ALA A 189 -16.55 -11.26 -15.87
CA ALA A 189 -15.40 -10.38 -16.02
C ALA A 189 -15.82 -8.95 -16.39
N SER A 190 -15.19 -7.98 -15.73
CA SER A 190 -15.31 -6.58 -16.11
C SER A 190 -14.49 -6.31 -17.36
N THR A 191 -15.05 -5.56 -18.30
CA THR A 191 -14.31 -5.03 -19.45
C THR A 191 -14.10 -3.53 -19.29
N PRO A 192 -12.95 -2.98 -19.73
CA PRO A 192 -12.71 -1.54 -19.73
C PRO A 192 -13.85 -0.78 -20.41
N GLY A 193 -14.36 0.26 -19.75
CA GLY A 193 -15.44 1.11 -20.27
C GLY A 193 -16.82 0.45 -20.33
N SER A 194 -17.01 -0.72 -19.73
CA SER A 194 -18.30 -1.42 -19.69
C SER A 194 -18.68 -1.87 -18.28
N GLU A 195 -18.48 -1.04 -17.27
CA GLU A 195 -18.84 -1.38 -15.89
C GLU A 195 -20.34 -1.60 -15.68
N SER A 196 -21.17 -1.08 -16.59
CA SER A 196 -22.60 -1.39 -16.68
C SER A 196 -22.86 -2.87 -17.06
N ALA A 197 -21.98 -3.48 -17.87
CA ALA A 197 -22.13 -4.86 -18.30
C ALA A 197 -21.93 -5.84 -17.12
N THR A 198 -20.97 -5.59 -16.23
CA THR A 198 -20.76 -6.45 -15.04
C THR A 198 -21.97 -6.42 -14.11
N ARG A 199 -22.53 -5.23 -13.87
CA ARG A 199 -23.77 -5.10 -13.09
C ARG A 199 -24.94 -5.83 -13.75
N THR A 200 -25.15 -5.60 -15.04
CA THR A 200 -26.23 -6.24 -15.81
C THR A 200 -26.09 -7.76 -15.80
N GLY A 201 -24.87 -8.27 -16.02
CA GLY A 201 -24.58 -9.70 -15.95
C GLY A 201 -24.87 -10.30 -14.57
N LEU A 202 -24.57 -9.58 -13.48
CA LEU A 202 -24.92 -10.04 -12.14
C LEU A 202 -26.44 -10.10 -11.94
N VAL A 203 -27.18 -9.06 -12.35
CA VAL A 203 -28.65 -9.03 -12.27
C VAL A 203 -29.25 -10.21 -13.03
N ASP A 204 -28.85 -10.38 -14.30
CA ASP A 204 -29.33 -11.48 -15.15
C ASP A 204 -29.01 -12.85 -14.55
N PHE A 205 -27.82 -13.01 -13.98
CA PHE A 205 -27.40 -14.28 -13.38
C PHE A 205 -28.22 -14.61 -12.13
N LEU A 206 -28.47 -13.63 -11.26
CA LEU A 206 -29.30 -13.79 -10.07
C LEU A 206 -30.75 -14.14 -10.44
N GLN A 207 -31.31 -13.50 -11.46
CA GLN A 207 -32.68 -13.78 -11.94
C GLN A 207 -32.82 -15.18 -12.54
N LYS A 208 -31.81 -15.67 -13.27
CA LYS A 208 -31.80 -17.02 -13.86
C LYS A 208 -31.54 -18.12 -12.83
N ASN A 209 -30.97 -17.77 -11.67
CA ASN A 209 -30.57 -18.71 -10.62
C ASN A 209 -31.15 -18.32 -9.25
N PRO A 210 -32.49 -18.18 -9.12
CA PRO A 210 -33.10 -17.78 -7.87
C PRO A 210 -32.75 -18.78 -6.76
N ASP A 211 -32.40 -18.27 -5.58
CA ASP A 211 -32.05 -19.03 -4.38
C ASP A 211 -30.88 -20.02 -4.51
N LYS A 212 -30.14 -20.01 -5.62
CA LYS A 212 -28.95 -20.87 -5.82
C LYS A 212 -27.64 -20.16 -5.50
N VAL A 213 -27.59 -18.85 -5.68
CA VAL A 213 -26.39 -18.04 -5.44
C VAL A 213 -26.25 -17.76 -3.95
N GLN A 214 -25.20 -18.27 -3.34
CA GLN A 214 -24.95 -18.17 -1.90
C GLN A 214 -23.82 -17.18 -1.58
N GLY A 215 -22.94 -16.91 -2.54
CA GLY A 215 -21.76 -16.07 -2.34
C GLY A 215 -21.35 -15.27 -3.57
N ILE A 216 -20.76 -14.09 -3.33
CA ILE A 216 -20.14 -13.24 -4.34
C ILE A 216 -18.74 -12.85 -3.86
N LEU A 217 -17.74 -13.04 -4.73
CA LEU A 217 -16.38 -12.56 -4.57
C LEU A 217 -16.15 -11.42 -5.55
N ALA A 218 -15.95 -10.19 -5.06
CA ALA A 218 -15.77 -9.01 -5.90
C ALA A 218 -14.32 -8.52 -5.84
N HIS A 219 -13.62 -8.58 -6.97
CA HIS A 219 -12.17 -8.32 -7.00
C HIS A 219 -11.78 -6.90 -6.59
N THR A 220 -12.61 -5.88 -6.87
CA THR A 220 -12.32 -4.47 -6.56
C THR A 220 -13.43 -3.86 -5.72
N GLU A 221 -13.13 -2.73 -5.07
CA GLU A 221 -14.11 -1.99 -4.27
C GLU A 221 -15.31 -1.52 -5.12
N LYS A 222 -15.05 -1.08 -6.36
CA LYS A 222 -16.10 -0.65 -7.30
C LYS A 222 -17.07 -1.80 -7.60
N LEU A 223 -16.55 -3.00 -7.85
CA LEU A 223 -17.36 -4.19 -8.09
C LEU A 223 -18.13 -4.62 -6.84
N ALA A 224 -17.51 -4.53 -5.65
CA ALA A 224 -18.17 -4.84 -4.38
C ALA A 224 -19.34 -3.88 -4.10
N ALA A 225 -19.14 -2.58 -4.34
CA ALA A 225 -20.19 -1.57 -4.21
C ALA A 225 -21.37 -1.84 -5.16
N GLN A 226 -21.09 -2.13 -6.44
CA GLN A 226 -22.12 -2.49 -7.42
C GLN A 226 -22.88 -3.76 -7.03
N ALA A 227 -22.16 -4.80 -6.59
CA ALA A 227 -22.78 -6.05 -6.14
C ALA A 227 -23.72 -5.82 -4.95
N ASN A 228 -23.25 -5.06 -3.95
CA ASN A 228 -24.05 -4.70 -2.79
C ASN A 228 -25.32 -3.92 -3.18
N GLU A 229 -25.24 -2.99 -4.15
CA GLU A 229 -26.41 -2.25 -4.61
C GLU A 229 -27.43 -3.17 -5.30
N VAL A 230 -26.97 -4.07 -6.18
CA VAL A 230 -27.82 -5.09 -6.83
C VAL A 230 -28.49 -5.99 -5.80
N LEU A 231 -27.73 -6.48 -4.81
CA LEU A 231 -28.27 -7.31 -3.74
C LEU A 231 -29.33 -6.58 -2.92
N LYS A 232 -29.11 -5.30 -2.56
CA LYS A 232 -30.11 -4.50 -1.84
C LYS A 232 -31.38 -4.28 -2.65
N GLN A 233 -31.25 -3.94 -3.94
CA GLN A 233 -32.40 -3.76 -4.83
C GLN A 233 -33.22 -5.04 -4.98
N ALA A 234 -32.55 -6.20 -5.01
CA ALA A 234 -33.19 -7.52 -5.06
C ALA A 234 -33.63 -8.06 -3.68
N GLN A 235 -33.38 -7.34 -2.58
CA GLN A 235 -33.61 -7.81 -1.20
C GLN A 235 -32.88 -9.13 -0.87
N LEU A 236 -31.68 -9.31 -1.45
CA LEU A 236 -30.81 -10.47 -1.30
C LEU A 236 -29.57 -10.18 -0.44
N ASP A 237 -29.37 -8.94 0.02
CA ASP A 237 -28.19 -8.51 0.80
C ASP A 237 -28.04 -9.20 2.16
N LYS A 238 -29.12 -9.84 2.66
CA LYS A 238 -29.10 -10.67 3.87
C LYS A 238 -29.04 -12.17 3.58
N LYS A 239 -29.17 -12.58 2.32
CA LYS A 239 -29.15 -13.99 1.89
C LYS A 239 -27.83 -14.39 1.24
N ILE A 240 -27.24 -13.48 0.46
CA ILE A 240 -26.04 -13.74 -0.32
C ILE A 240 -24.83 -13.11 0.37
N SER A 241 -23.80 -13.91 0.62
CA SER A 241 -22.56 -13.46 1.26
C SER A 241 -21.68 -12.71 0.28
N LEU A 242 -21.33 -11.46 0.56
CA LEU A 242 -20.42 -10.65 -0.26
C LEU A 242 -19.06 -10.50 0.41
N VAL A 243 -17.97 -10.80 -0.32
CA VAL A 243 -16.59 -10.54 0.08
C VAL A 243 -15.89 -9.67 -0.97
N GLY A 244 -15.29 -8.57 -0.52
CA GLY A 244 -14.48 -7.67 -1.34
C GLY A 244 -13.01 -8.10 -1.42
N GLY A 245 -12.28 -7.58 -2.41
CA GLY A 245 -10.85 -7.80 -2.60
C GLY A 245 -9.97 -6.56 -2.43
N GLN A 246 -10.56 -5.44 -1.99
CA GLN A 246 -9.88 -4.15 -1.89
C GLN A 246 -10.54 -3.28 -0.81
N ALA A 247 -10.12 -3.47 0.43
CA ALA A 247 -10.64 -2.71 1.56
C ALA A 247 -10.39 -1.21 1.38
N SER A 248 -11.45 -0.44 1.52
CA SER A 248 -11.53 1.02 1.55
C SER A 248 -12.41 1.49 2.72
N LEU A 249 -12.41 2.78 3.07
CA LEU A 249 -13.32 3.28 4.12
C LEU A 249 -14.80 2.96 3.84
N THR A 250 -15.24 3.11 2.59
CA THR A 250 -16.62 2.78 2.17
C THR A 250 -16.94 1.29 2.32
N SER A 251 -15.97 0.41 2.03
CA SER A 251 -16.12 -1.02 2.27
C SER A 251 -16.27 -1.36 3.76
N LEU A 252 -15.49 -0.70 4.63
CA LEU A 252 -15.50 -0.93 6.07
C LEU A 252 -16.82 -0.46 6.70
N GLU A 253 -17.40 0.62 6.18
CA GLU A 253 -18.76 1.05 6.54
C GLU A 253 -19.80 0.02 6.12
N ARG A 254 -19.72 -0.52 4.89
CA ARG A 254 -20.62 -1.60 4.44
C ARG A 254 -20.48 -2.85 5.30
N MET A 255 -19.26 -3.22 5.67
CA MET A 255 -19.02 -4.34 6.57
C MET A 255 -19.61 -4.10 7.96
N SER A 256 -19.45 -2.90 8.51
CA SER A 256 -20.05 -2.51 9.78
C SER A 256 -21.59 -2.55 9.76
N SER A 257 -22.21 -2.27 8.61
CA SER A 257 -23.66 -2.40 8.41
C SER A 257 -24.15 -3.84 8.17
N GLY A 258 -23.22 -4.80 8.06
CA GLY A 258 -23.51 -6.19 7.73
C GLY A 258 -24.02 -6.40 6.29
N SER A 259 -23.71 -5.49 5.36
CA SER A 259 -24.02 -5.65 3.93
C SER A 259 -22.85 -6.26 3.14
N GLN A 260 -21.69 -6.42 3.79
CA GLN A 260 -20.50 -7.08 3.27
C GLN A 260 -19.87 -7.88 4.42
N MET A 261 -19.45 -9.11 4.17
CA MET A 261 -18.97 -10.02 5.22
C MET A 261 -17.49 -9.85 5.52
N GLY A 262 -16.69 -9.55 4.50
CA GLY A 262 -15.24 -9.49 4.57
C GLY A 262 -14.66 -8.66 3.43
N ASP A 263 -13.40 -8.31 3.57
CA ASP A 263 -12.62 -7.63 2.52
C ASP A 263 -11.13 -7.96 2.67
N ILE A 264 -10.29 -7.47 1.77
CA ILE A 264 -8.83 -7.65 1.82
C ILE A 264 -8.13 -6.30 1.91
N ASP A 265 -7.37 -6.10 2.99
CA ASP A 265 -6.43 -4.98 3.10
C ASP A 265 -5.20 -5.28 2.24
N THR A 266 -5.08 -4.53 1.13
CA THR A 266 -3.97 -4.60 0.18
C THR A 266 -2.75 -3.77 0.62
N SER A 267 -2.76 -3.26 1.85
CA SER A 267 -1.72 -2.44 2.47
C SER A 267 -1.33 -1.19 1.66
N PRO A 268 -2.28 -0.31 1.27
CA PRO A 268 -2.01 0.82 0.37
C PRO A 268 -0.94 1.80 0.90
N TYR A 269 -0.90 2.04 2.22
CA TYR A 269 0.17 2.85 2.83
C TYR A 269 1.55 2.22 2.61
N LEU A 270 1.69 0.90 2.79
CA LEU A 270 2.96 0.20 2.57
C LEU A 270 3.35 0.20 1.09
N GLN A 271 2.39 0.11 0.18
CA GLN A 271 2.66 0.24 -1.25
C GLN A 271 3.30 1.60 -1.56
N GLY A 272 2.71 2.70 -1.07
CA GLY A 272 3.27 4.05 -1.24
C GLY A 272 4.66 4.21 -0.59
N ALA A 273 4.83 3.72 0.64
CA ALA A 273 6.12 3.76 1.33
C ALA A 273 7.22 3.00 0.57
N ASN A 274 6.94 1.78 0.09
CA ASN A 274 7.91 1.00 -0.69
C ASN A 274 8.18 1.64 -2.06
N ALA A 275 7.16 2.25 -2.69
CA ALA A 275 7.33 2.97 -3.94
C ALA A 275 8.31 4.13 -3.78
N TYR A 276 8.19 4.92 -2.71
CA TYR A 276 9.15 5.97 -2.41
C TYR A 276 10.58 5.42 -2.19
N GLN A 277 10.72 4.34 -1.42
CA GLN A 277 12.04 3.73 -1.18
C GLN A 277 12.71 3.23 -2.46
N TRP A 278 11.95 2.60 -3.35
CA TRP A 278 12.47 2.14 -4.65
C TRP A 278 12.76 3.30 -5.59
N ALA A 279 11.92 4.32 -5.61
CA ALA A 279 12.18 5.55 -6.34
C ALA A 279 13.53 6.17 -5.94
N GLN A 280 13.83 6.24 -4.63
CA GLN A 280 15.12 6.71 -4.14
C GLN A 280 16.28 5.82 -4.60
N LYS A 281 16.14 4.49 -4.59
CA LYS A 281 17.16 3.57 -5.11
C LYS A 281 17.42 3.78 -6.60
N ILE A 282 16.35 3.92 -7.40
CA ILE A 282 16.43 4.20 -8.84
C ILE A 282 17.19 5.51 -9.09
N ILE A 283 16.85 6.57 -8.36
CA ILE A 283 17.53 7.88 -8.46
C ILE A 283 19.03 7.76 -8.16
N LYS A 284 19.38 6.98 -7.13
CA LYS A 284 20.77 6.74 -6.70
C LYS A 284 21.50 5.70 -7.56
N LYS A 285 20.80 5.06 -8.51
CA LYS A 285 21.30 3.93 -9.30
C LYS A 285 21.79 2.76 -8.43
N GLU A 286 21.14 2.57 -7.30
CA GLU A 286 21.37 1.44 -6.41
C GLU A 286 20.60 0.21 -6.91
N PRO A 287 21.13 -1.02 -6.71
CA PRO A 287 20.43 -2.23 -7.10
C PRO A 287 19.12 -2.39 -6.30
N ILE A 288 18.07 -2.76 -7.03
CA ILE A 288 16.80 -3.18 -6.43
C ILE A 288 16.95 -4.66 -6.07
N GLU A 289 17.25 -4.94 -4.80
CA GLU A 289 17.33 -6.32 -4.30
C GLU A 289 15.94 -6.94 -4.19
N VAL A 290 15.58 -7.77 -5.16
CA VAL A 290 14.37 -8.60 -5.15
C VAL A 290 14.62 -9.99 -5.67
N ASN A 291 13.84 -10.93 -5.13
CA ASN A 291 13.80 -12.32 -5.55
C ASN A 291 12.58 -12.65 -6.42
N ASN A 292 11.71 -11.67 -6.67
CA ASN A 292 10.46 -11.85 -7.39
C ASN A 292 10.46 -10.97 -8.65
N SER A 293 9.83 -11.47 -9.70
CA SER A 293 9.51 -10.73 -10.93
C SER A 293 8.08 -11.00 -11.35
N ILE A 294 7.54 -10.11 -12.19
CA ILE A 294 6.32 -10.37 -12.95
C ILE A 294 6.64 -10.24 -14.45
N THR A 295 6.02 -11.10 -15.26
CA THR A 295 6.16 -11.04 -16.71
C THR A 295 5.20 -9.97 -17.27
N GLY A 296 5.74 -8.90 -17.84
CA GLY A 296 4.98 -7.90 -18.60
C GLY A 296 5.16 -8.06 -20.11
N GLU A 297 4.47 -7.22 -20.89
CA GLU A 297 4.61 -7.18 -22.37
C GLU A 297 6.07 -6.98 -22.83
N GLN A 298 6.86 -6.29 -22.01
CA GLN A 298 8.27 -5.93 -22.28
C GLN A 298 9.28 -6.86 -21.56
N GLY A 299 8.81 -8.02 -21.10
CA GLY A 299 9.61 -9.05 -20.41
C GLY A 299 9.50 -9.02 -18.88
N GLU A 300 10.47 -9.65 -18.22
CA GLU A 300 10.51 -9.75 -16.76
C GLU A 300 10.80 -8.39 -16.10
N ILE A 301 9.96 -8.05 -15.11
CA ILE A 301 10.03 -6.82 -14.32
C ILE A 301 10.28 -7.17 -12.86
N PRO A 302 11.33 -6.60 -12.21
CA PRO A 302 11.55 -6.75 -10.77
C PRO A 302 10.33 -6.34 -9.95
N ALA A 303 9.88 -7.19 -9.02
CA ALA A 303 8.62 -6.99 -8.31
C ALA A 303 8.79 -7.00 -6.78
N LYS A 304 8.27 -5.96 -6.10
CA LYS A 304 8.03 -5.97 -4.67
C LYS A 304 6.61 -6.46 -4.43
N ILE A 305 6.49 -7.71 -4.00
CA ILE A 305 5.21 -8.26 -3.56
C ILE A 305 4.89 -7.78 -2.15
N ILE A 306 3.77 -7.08 -1.99
CA ILE A 306 3.29 -6.54 -0.72
C ILE A 306 2.30 -7.53 -0.10
N PRO A 307 2.56 -8.03 1.12
CA PRO A 307 1.63 -8.92 1.80
C PRO A 307 0.26 -8.29 2.02
N VAL A 308 -0.77 -9.10 1.90
CA VAL A 308 -2.18 -8.70 2.08
C VAL A 308 -2.78 -9.35 3.32
N LYS A 309 -3.88 -8.79 3.84
CA LYS A 309 -4.52 -9.27 5.08
C LYS A 309 -6.04 -9.34 4.92
N ALA A 310 -6.65 -10.36 5.51
CA ALA A 310 -8.10 -10.42 5.64
C ALA A 310 -8.60 -9.28 6.55
N VAL A 311 -9.67 -8.63 6.14
CA VAL A 311 -10.50 -7.78 6.99
C VAL A 311 -11.78 -8.55 7.31
N THR A 312 -12.04 -8.71 8.60
CA THR A 312 -13.14 -9.50 9.17
C THR A 312 -13.77 -8.73 10.32
N PRO A 313 -14.95 -9.12 10.81
CA PRO A 313 -15.55 -8.48 12.00
C PRO A 313 -14.60 -8.39 13.20
N ASP A 314 -13.69 -9.36 13.36
CA ASP A 314 -12.76 -9.43 14.50
C ASP A 314 -11.68 -8.34 14.48
N ASN A 315 -11.32 -7.81 13.30
CA ASN A 315 -10.23 -6.84 13.15
C ASN A 315 -10.66 -5.52 12.48
N ILE A 316 -11.91 -5.41 12.02
CA ILE A 316 -12.42 -4.26 11.27
C ILE A 316 -12.20 -2.93 12.01
N ALA A 317 -12.45 -2.89 13.33
CA ALA A 317 -12.30 -1.66 14.11
C ALA A 317 -10.86 -1.12 14.11
N ILE A 318 -9.86 -2.02 14.12
CA ILE A 318 -8.44 -1.66 14.09
C ILE A 318 -8.09 -1.10 12.71
N ILE A 319 -8.51 -1.77 11.64
CA ILE A 319 -8.24 -1.35 10.26
C ILE A 319 -8.93 -0.02 9.96
N GLN A 320 -10.21 0.12 10.33
CA GLN A 320 -10.97 1.35 10.16
C GLN A 320 -10.33 2.51 10.90
N LYS A 321 -9.93 2.32 12.17
CA LYS A 321 -9.21 3.35 12.92
C LYS A 321 -7.92 3.75 12.23
N SER A 322 -7.12 2.78 11.76
CA SER A 322 -5.87 3.03 11.02
C SER A 322 -6.11 3.85 9.74
N TYR A 323 -7.10 3.45 8.94
CA TYR A 323 -7.45 4.15 7.70
C TYR A 323 -7.94 5.57 7.99
N THR A 324 -8.88 5.74 8.91
CA THR A 324 -9.42 7.07 9.27
C THR A 324 -8.34 8.00 9.82
N GLN A 325 -7.44 7.51 10.66
CA GLN A 325 -6.33 8.32 11.19
C GLN A 325 -5.36 8.75 10.07
N THR A 326 -5.02 7.83 9.18
CA THR A 326 -4.15 8.10 8.03
C THR A 326 -4.76 9.15 7.10
N MET A 327 -6.05 9.02 6.80
CA MET A 327 -6.79 9.98 5.97
C MET A 327 -6.88 11.36 6.60
N LYS A 328 -7.21 11.46 7.89
CA LYS A 328 -7.22 12.74 8.63
C LYS A 328 -5.85 13.41 8.61
N SER A 329 -4.78 12.63 8.78
CA SER A 329 -3.42 13.17 8.70
C SER A 329 -3.08 13.67 7.28
N ALA A 330 -3.47 12.92 6.23
CA ALA A 330 -3.27 13.35 4.85
C ALA A 330 -4.02 14.65 4.51
N GLU A 331 -5.27 14.79 4.98
CA GLU A 331 -6.06 16.01 4.80
C GLU A 331 -5.46 17.22 5.54
N GLN A 332 -4.94 17.02 6.76
CA GLN A 332 -4.26 18.06 7.52
C GLN A 332 -2.98 18.51 6.82
N ASP A 333 -2.20 17.57 6.29
CA ASP A 333 -0.97 17.85 5.52
C ASP A 333 -1.28 18.68 4.26
N LYS A 334 -2.38 18.36 3.56
CA LYS A 334 -2.84 19.11 2.39
C LYS A 334 -3.23 20.55 2.75
N LYS A 335 -4.04 20.74 3.80
CA LYS A 335 -4.44 22.07 4.29
C LYS A 335 -3.24 22.92 4.72
N GLN A 336 -2.24 22.30 5.35
CA GLN A 336 -1.01 23.00 5.72
C GLN A 336 -0.22 23.47 4.49
N LYS A 337 -0.06 22.61 3.46
CA LYS A 337 0.59 22.99 2.19
C LYS A 337 -0.14 24.14 1.47
N GLU A 338 -1.47 24.11 1.44
CA GLU A 338 -2.30 25.18 0.85
C GLU A 338 -2.16 26.51 1.63
N SER A 339 -2.16 26.45 2.97
CA SER A 339 -1.98 27.63 3.81
C SER A 339 -0.56 28.23 3.73
N ALA A 340 0.47 27.40 3.55
CA ALA A 340 1.85 27.84 3.34
C ALA A 340 2.03 28.49 1.96
N GLY A 341 1.36 27.97 0.92
CA GLY A 341 1.34 28.56 -0.42
C GLY A 341 0.60 29.91 -0.50
N ALA A 342 -0.45 30.09 0.33
CA ALA A 342 -1.19 31.36 0.43
C ALA A 342 -0.42 32.46 1.20
N SER A 343 0.57 32.10 2.03
CA SER A 343 1.41 33.07 2.74
C SER A 343 2.54 33.64 1.87
N GLN A 344 2.98 32.92 0.82
CA GLN A 344 3.96 33.41 -0.15
C GLN A 344 3.38 34.31 -1.24
N SER A 345 2.06 34.41 -1.36
CA SER A 345 1.36 35.22 -2.37
C SER A 345 0.76 36.53 -1.80
N LYS A 346 0.97 36.83 -0.51
CA LYS A 346 0.47 38.05 0.16
C LYS A 346 1.48 39.18 0.33
N ASP A 347 2.64 39.13 -0.31
CA ASP A 347 3.57 40.27 -0.43
C ASP A 347 3.62 40.79 -1.87
N LYS A 348 2.45 41.20 -2.39
CA LYS A 348 2.29 42.19 -3.47
C LYS A 348 0.80 42.45 -3.72
N GLY A 349 0.38 43.68 -3.44
CA GLY A 349 -0.87 44.24 -3.96
C GLY A 349 -1.97 44.44 -2.93
N THR A 350 -1.83 45.42 -2.04
CA THR A 350 -2.98 46.13 -1.50
C THR A 350 -3.38 47.22 -2.49
N ASP A 351 -4.46 47.01 -3.22
CA ASP A 351 -5.28 48.12 -3.70
C ASP A 351 -6.74 47.89 -3.28
N LYS A 352 -7.36 48.98 -2.85
CA LYS A 352 -8.68 49.04 -2.23
C LYS A 352 -9.76 48.94 -3.30
N GLY A 353 -10.74 48.07 -3.08
CA GLY A 353 -12.01 48.08 -3.79
C GLY A 353 -13.12 47.65 -2.86
N THR A 354 -13.83 48.64 -2.31
CA THR A 354 -15.11 48.50 -1.63
C THR A 354 -16.17 47.96 -2.58
N ASP A 355 -16.92 46.93 -2.18
CA ASP A 355 -18.35 46.91 -2.48
C ASP A 355 -19.16 46.13 -1.44
N LYS A 356 -20.36 46.66 -1.18
CA LYS A 356 -21.38 46.18 -0.26
C LYS A 356 -22.19 45.08 -0.94
N GLY A 357 -22.50 44.02 -0.21
CA GLY A 357 -23.51 43.04 -0.59
C GLY A 357 -24.10 42.38 0.65
N THR A 358 -25.27 42.86 1.04
CA THR A 358 -26.13 42.36 2.12
C THR A 358 -26.57 40.92 1.89
N ASP A 359 -26.51 40.07 2.93
CA ASP A 359 -27.50 39.00 3.07
C ASP A 359 -27.82 38.68 4.54
N LYS A 360 -29.12 38.49 4.80
CA LYS A 360 -29.74 38.06 6.05
C LYS A 360 -29.63 36.53 6.10
N GLY A 361 -29.20 35.86 7.16
CA GLY A 361 -29.77 35.87 8.51
C GLY A 361 -30.96 34.92 8.61
N THR A 362 -30.74 33.63 8.91
CA THR A 362 -31.53 32.89 9.92
C THR A 362 -30.84 31.59 10.36
N GLU A 363 -30.78 31.41 11.68
CA GLU A 363 -30.30 30.24 12.40
C GLU A 363 -31.39 29.15 12.50
N ALA A 364 -30.97 27.88 12.66
CA ALA A 364 -31.61 26.95 13.59
C ALA A 364 -30.63 25.83 13.99
N LYS A 365 -30.36 25.74 15.29
CA LYS A 365 -29.77 24.59 15.99
C LYS A 365 -30.87 23.56 16.25
N ASP A 366 -30.51 22.27 16.28
CA ASP A 366 -30.96 21.41 17.37
C ASP A 366 -30.00 20.23 17.63
N GLN A 367 -29.91 19.86 18.91
CA GLN A 367 -29.11 18.81 19.53
C GLN A 367 -29.88 17.48 19.58
N GLY A 368 -29.15 16.36 19.69
CA GLY A 368 -29.72 15.08 20.07
C GLY A 368 -28.66 14.06 20.50
N THR A 369 -28.64 13.75 21.79
CA THR A 369 -27.68 12.90 22.52
C THR A 369 -28.04 11.40 22.60
N ALA A 370 -27.00 10.56 22.51
CA ALA A 370 -26.69 9.32 23.26
C ALA A 370 -27.68 8.13 23.37
N LYS A 371 -27.20 6.91 23.07
CA LYS A 371 -27.08 5.82 24.08
C LYS A 371 -26.23 4.62 23.63
N GLN A 372 -25.52 4.08 24.63
CA GLN A 372 -24.58 2.97 24.64
C GLN A 372 -25.32 1.70 25.13
N ALA A 373 -24.93 0.51 24.65
CA ALA A 373 -25.23 -0.76 25.33
C ALA A 373 -24.14 -1.80 25.04
N GLN A 374 -23.51 -2.30 26.11
CA GLN A 374 -22.56 -3.42 26.15
C GLN A 374 -23.29 -4.77 26.09
N GLY A 375 -22.65 -5.76 25.49
CA GLY A 375 -22.99 -7.18 25.62
C GLY A 375 -21.80 -8.05 25.20
N SER A 376 -21.23 -8.78 26.16
CA SER A 376 -20.09 -9.70 26.05
C SER A 376 -20.51 -11.13 25.70
N SER A 377 -19.73 -11.86 24.89
CA SER A 377 -19.46 -13.30 25.05
C SER A 377 -18.38 -13.79 24.06
N GLU A 378 -17.74 -14.90 24.44
CA GLU A 378 -16.32 -15.23 24.24
C GLU A 378 -15.96 -16.05 22.99
N ASP A 379 -14.67 -15.93 22.66
CA ASP A 379 -13.79 -16.52 21.65
C ASP A 379 -13.84 -18.04 21.37
N LYS A 380 -13.36 -18.40 20.17
CA LYS A 380 -12.27 -19.39 20.00
C LYS A 380 -11.47 -19.16 18.70
N LYS A 381 -10.25 -18.61 18.86
CA LYS A 381 -9.27 -18.24 17.84
C LYS A 381 -8.11 -19.24 17.83
N ALA A 382 -7.86 -19.93 16.70
CA ALA A 382 -6.66 -20.76 16.54
C ALA A 382 -5.47 -19.89 16.10
N SER A 383 -4.56 -19.62 17.04
CA SER A 383 -3.26 -18.98 16.79
C SER A 383 -2.21 -20.05 16.49
N SER A 384 -1.45 -19.91 15.40
CA SER A 384 -0.30 -20.76 15.10
C SER A 384 0.87 -20.40 16.02
N THR A 385 1.02 -21.11 17.13
CA THR A 385 2.15 -20.95 18.06
C THR A 385 3.29 -21.89 17.67
N ILE A 386 4.54 -21.38 17.64
CA ILE A 386 5.74 -22.21 17.46
C ILE A 386 5.81 -23.22 18.62
N PRO A 387 5.98 -24.53 18.37
CA PRO A 387 6.05 -25.54 19.44
C PRO A 387 7.19 -25.27 20.44
N ALA A 388 6.94 -25.48 21.73
CA ALA A 388 7.95 -25.33 22.77
C ALA A 388 9.11 -26.33 22.58
N GLY A 389 10.35 -25.82 22.53
CA GLY A 389 11.57 -26.62 22.32
C GLY A 389 12.13 -26.61 20.88
N ALA A 390 11.57 -25.82 19.96
CA ALA A 390 12.12 -25.68 18.60
C ALA A 390 13.36 -24.76 18.56
N ASP A 391 14.56 -25.34 18.41
CA ASP A 391 15.83 -24.60 18.34
C ASP A 391 16.15 -24.05 16.92
N LYS A 392 15.46 -24.57 15.90
CA LYS A 392 15.64 -24.21 14.48
C LYS A 392 14.33 -24.39 13.72
N VAL A 393 13.97 -23.40 12.90
CA VAL A 393 12.86 -23.50 11.94
C VAL A 393 13.43 -23.37 10.54
N THR A 394 13.09 -24.35 9.69
CA THR A 394 13.46 -24.34 8.28
C THR A 394 12.19 -24.36 7.45
N GLU A 395 11.99 -23.31 6.67
CA GLU A 395 10.87 -23.18 5.73
C GLU A 395 11.39 -23.53 4.33
N ARG A 396 10.78 -24.53 3.70
CA ARG A 396 11.06 -24.88 2.30
C ARG A 396 9.87 -24.44 1.47
N VAL A 397 10.14 -23.56 0.52
CA VAL A 397 9.15 -23.15 -0.49
C VAL A 397 9.60 -23.74 -1.82
N LYS A 398 8.76 -24.61 -2.37
CA LYS A 398 8.95 -25.18 -3.70
C LYS A 398 7.85 -24.63 -4.60
N THR A 399 8.25 -23.90 -5.62
CA THR A 399 7.35 -23.40 -6.65
C THR A 399 7.64 -24.16 -7.94
N GLU A 400 6.62 -24.85 -8.47
CA GLU A 400 6.68 -25.52 -9.77
C GLU A 400 5.78 -24.75 -10.75
N THR A 401 6.41 -24.17 -11.77
CA THR A 401 5.71 -23.50 -12.85
C THR A 401 5.70 -24.41 -14.06
N THR A 402 4.50 -24.75 -14.56
CA THR A 402 4.33 -25.48 -15.82
C THR A 402 3.77 -24.51 -16.85
N ARG A 403 4.46 -24.36 -17.98
CA ARG A 403 4.04 -23.57 -19.13
C ARG A 403 3.69 -24.52 -20.26
N GLU A 404 2.45 -24.50 -20.71
CA GLU A 404 1.99 -25.25 -21.87
C GLU A 404 1.92 -24.31 -23.08
N TYR A 405 2.47 -24.75 -24.21
CA TYR A 405 2.36 -24.09 -25.50
C TYR A 405 1.27 -24.82 -26.28
N LEU A 406 0.20 -24.11 -26.67
CA LEU A 406 -0.94 -24.69 -27.38
C LEU A 406 -0.94 -24.22 -28.84
N ASP A 407 -1.36 -25.09 -29.75
CA ASP A 407 -1.66 -24.69 -31.13
C ASP A 407 -3.01 -23.95 -31.25
N THR A 408 -3.34 -23.53 -32.46
CA THR A 408 -4.58 -22.79 -32.77
C THR A 408 -5.85 -23.59 -32.53
N GLN A 409 -5.76 -24.91 -32.30
CA GLN A 409 -6.87 -25.78 -31.96
C GLN A 409 -6.91 -26.13 -30.47
N GLY A 410 -6.03 -25.53 -29.65
CA GLY A 410 -5.96 -25.76 -28.21
C GLY A 410 -5.28 -27.07 -27.83
N LYS A 411 -4.50 -27.68 -28.73
CA LYS A 411 -3.70 -28.87 -28.41
C LYS A 411 -2.32 -28.46 -27.93
N VAL A 412 -1.86 -29.03 -26.81
CA VAL A 412 -0.53 -28.79 -26.28
C VAL A 412 0.54 -29.31 -27.26
N ILE A 413 1.35 -28.39 -27.78
CA ILE A 413 2.48 -28.63 -28.70
C ILE A 413 3.84 -28.53 -28.00
N GLY A 414 3.88 -28.09 -26.74
CA GLY A 414 5.09 -28.08 -25.94
C GLY A 414 4.80 -27.84 -24.46
N THR A 415 5.68 -28.29 -23.59
CA THR A 415 5.58 -28.04 -22.15
C THR A 415 6.96 -27.69 -21.59
N GLU A 416 7.05 -26.57 -20.90
CA GLU A 416 8.24 -26.17 -20.15
C GLU A 416 7.92 -26.24 -18.65
N LYS A 417 8.85 -26.82 -17.88
CA LYS A 417 8.76 -26.90 -16.42
C LYS A 417 9.94 -26.19 -15.80
N ALA A 418 9.66 -25.23 -14.93
CA ALA A 418 10.65 -24.59 -14.08
C ALA A 418 10.35 -24.92 -12.62
N VAL A 419 11.36 -25.40 -11.90
CA VAL A 419 11.28 -25.68 -10.46
C VAL A 419 12.26 -24.77 -9.76
N ASN A 420 11.75 -23.94 -8.84
CA ASN A 420 12.57 -23.14 -7.95
C ASN A 420 12.35 -23.64 -6.52
N GLU A 421 13.42 -24.03 -5.85
CA GLU A 421 13.39 -24.50 -4.48
C GLU A 421 14.26 -23.58 -3.63
N GLN A 422 13.63 -22.94 -2.63
CA GLN A 422 14.34 -22.08 -1.68
C GLN A 422 14.15 -22.59 -0.26
N VAL A 423 15.27 -22.61 0.47
CA VAL A 423 15.32 -23.03 1.87
C VAL A 423 15.65 -21.81 2.70
N LYS A 424 14.68 -21.32 3.47
CA LYS A 424 14.90 -20.23 4.42
C LYS A 424 15.07 -20.82 5.82
N THR A 425 16.22 -20.56 6.43
CA THR A 425 16.52 -20.97 7.79
C THR A 425 16.40 -19.76 8.71
N VAL A 426 15.55 -19.84 9.74
CA VAL A 426 15.47 -18.81 10.77
C VAL A 426 16.53 -19.12 11.85
N PRO A 427 17.48 -18.21 12.14
CA PRO A 427 18.47 -18.41 13.19
C PRO A 427 17.84 -18.44 14.58
N SER A 428 18.44 -19.19 15.51
CA SER A 428 17.92 -19.44 16.87
C SER A 428 17.67 -18.17 17.69
N ASP A 429 18.41 -17.08 17.42
CA ASP A 429 18.28 -15.82 18.15
C ASP A 429 17.01 -15.04 17.76
N MET A 430 16.58 -15.16 16.50
CA MET A 430 15.31 -14.59 16.00
C MET A 430 14.09 -15.32 16.58
N ILE A 431 14.21 -16.62 16.83
CA ILE A 431 13.18 -17.44 17.46
C ILE A 431 12.98 -17.01 18.93
N LYS A 432 14.08 -16.75 19.65
CA LYS A 432 14.03 -16.25 21.03
C LYS A 432 13.36 -14.87 21.12
N GLN A 433 13.65 -13.94 20.20
CA GLN A 433 12.99 -12.63 20.16
C GLN A 433 11.47 -12.73 19.93
N GLN A 434 11.01 -13.66 19.08
CA GLN A 434 9.57 -13.90 18.88
C GLN A 434 8.91 -14.56 20.11
N MET A 435 9.64 -15.40 20.85
CA MET A 435 9.17 -16.00 22.12
C MET A 435 9.14 -14.98 23.27
N GLU A 436 10.03 -13.99 23.28
CA GLU A 436 10.05 -12.90 24.28
C GLU A 436 8.92 -11.88 24.02
N GLN A 437 8.66 -11.52 22.76
CA GLN A 437 7.53 -10.65 22.39
C GLN A 437 6.15 -11.25 22.71
N SER A 438 6.06 -12.58 22.85
CA SER A 438 4.82 -13.25 23.26
C SER A 438 4.65 -13.32 24.79
N LYS A 439 5.74 -13.21 25.57
CA LYS A 439 5.70 -13.10 27.04
C LYS A 439 5.32 -11.69 27.53
N ASP A 440 5.75 -10.63 26.83
CA ASP A 440 5.40 -9.24 27.19
C ASP A 440 3.91 -8.91 27.02
N LYS A 441 3.18 -9.72 26.24
CA LYS A 441 1.71 -9.63 26.14
C LYS A 441 0.95 -10.37 27.25
N THR A 442 1.62 -11.15 28.09
CA THR A 442 0.99 -11.91 29.18
C THR A 442 1.20 -11.31 30.57
N SER A 443 2.05 -10.29 30.72
CA SER A 443 2.35 -9.66 32.03
C SER A 443 1.41 -8.51 32.41
N ASP A 444 0.49 -8.07 31.55
CA ASP A 444 -0.41 -6.93 31.82
C ASP A 444 -1.81 -7.35 32.34
N GLN A 445 -1.98 -8.60 32.79
CA GLN A 445 -3.22 -9.11 33.42
C GLN A 445 -2.99 -9.86 34.74
N GLY A 446 -1.84 -9.69 35.39
CA GLY A 446 -1.47 -10.40 36.62
C GLY A 446 -1.34 -9.50 37.84
N GLY A 447 -2.36 -8.68 38.16
CA GLY A 447 -2.19 -7.64 39.17
C GLY A 447 -3.42 -7.21 39.96
N GLU A 448 -4.48 -8.02 40.09
CA GLU A 448 -5.58 -7.68 41.02
C GLU A 448 -6.46 -8.91 41.30
N THR A 449 -6.04 -9.78 42.24
CA THR A 449 -6.92 -10.66 43.06
C THR A 449 -6.07 -11.54 43.98
N LYS A 450 -5.55 -10.96 45.07
CA LYS A 450 -5.12 -11.69 46.26
C LYS A 450 -5.52 -10.92 47.50
N ASP A 451 -6.83 -10.83 47.72
CA ASP A 451 -7.41 -10.60 49.05
C ASP A 451 -8.92 -10.88 48.98
N LYS A 452 -9.28 -12.17 49.01
CA LYS A 452 -10.61 -12.70 49.36
C LYS A 452 -10.61 -14.24 49.32
N ALA A 453 -9.80 -14.84 50.19
CA ALA A 453 -9.86 -16.28 50.45
C ALA A 453 -9.33 -16.58 51.86
N LYS A 454 -9.90 -15.94 52.87
CA LYS A 454 -9.73 -16.28 54.29
C LYS A 454 -10.97 -15.87 55.09
N ASP A 455 -12.14 -16.36 54.69
CA ASP A 455 -13.25 -16.59 55.62
C ASP A 455 -14.36 -17.38 54.90
N LYS A 456 -14.37 -18.70 55.11
CA LYS A 456 -15.49 -19.65 54.93
C LYS A 456 -14.93 -21.07 54.92
N ALA A 457 -14.47 -21.51 56.08
CA ALA A 457 -14.23 -22.92 56.38
C ALA A 457 -14.38 -23.15 57.89
N LYS A 458 -15.58 -22.90 58.42
CA LYS A 458 -16.05 -23.39 59.71
C LYS A 458 -17.56 -23.21 59.77
N ASP A 459 -18.28 -24.21 59.28
CA ASP A 459 -19.54 -24.71 59.86
C ASP A 459 -20.14 -25.71 58.88
N GLN A 460 -19.84 -26.98 59.14
CA GLN A 460 -20.73 -28.11 58.92
C GLN A 460 -20.12 -29.28 59.69
N LYS A 461 -20.46 -29.33 60.98
CA LYS A 461 -20.30 -30.50 61.83
C LYS A 461 -21.46 -30.47 62.84
N GLU A 462 -22.60 -30.99 62.40
CA GLU A 462 -23.58 -31.80 63.15
C GLU A 462 -24.72 -32.22 62.22
#